data_AF-A0A417KVU3-F1
#
_entry.id   AF-A0A417KVU3-F1
#
_cell.length_a   1.000
_cell.length_b   1.000
_cell.length_c   1.000
_cell.angle_alpha   90.00
_cell.angle_beta   90.00
_cell.angle_gamma   90.00
#
_symmetry.space_group_name_H-M   'P 1'
#
loop_
_entity.id
_entity.type
_entity.pdbx_description
1 polymer ?
#
loop_
_entity_poly.entity_id
_entity_poly.type
_entity_poly.pdbx_seq_one_letter_code
_entity_poly.pdbx_strand_id
1 'polypeptide(L)'
;IQKLAGLSLRENSSGKHKGQTSISKRGRSKLRAVLFNAAIPLIAKNPEFKSLHEYYTTRANNPLKKKQSVIAISCKLIRVFYAILANGVTYDAQKMLSDIHRQPQAA
;
A
#
# COMPACT_ATOMS: atom_id res chain seq x y z
N ILE A 1 -6.18 -5.72 8.99
CA ILE A 1 -4.94 -6.54 8.94
C ILE A 1 -3.62 -5.73 8.88
N GLN A 2 -3.51 -4.62 8.13
CA GLN A 2 -2.26 -3.86 7.95
C GLN A 2 -1.59 -3.35 9.24
N LYS A 3 -2.36 -3.14 10.31
CA LYS A 3 -1.86 -2.79 11.66
C LYS A 3 -0.90 -3.85 12.20
N LEU A 4 -1.14 -5.14 11.93
CA LEU A 4 -0.24 -6.22 12.35
C LEU A 4 1.14 -6.14 11.70
N ALA A 5 1.23 -5.61 10.48
CA ALA A 5 2.48 -5.37 9.78
C ALA A 5 3.10 -4.01 10.11
N GLY A 6 2.47 -3.20 10.98
CA GLY A 6 2.90 -1.84 11.26
C GLY A 6 2.83 -0.90 10.05
N LEU A 7 1.96 -1.20 9.08
CA LEU A 7 1.75 -0.43 7.85
C LEU A 7 0.56 0.55 7.95
N SER A 8 -0.10 0.64 9.11
CA SER A 8 -1.14 1.63 9.33
C SER A 8 -0.57 3.04 9.45
N LEU A 9 -1.33 4.02 8.96
CA LEU A 9 -1.04 5.43 9.19
C LEU A 9 -1.21 5.76 10.68
N ARG A 10 -0.34 6.64 11.18
CA ARG A 10 -0.35 7.21 12.52
C ARG A 10 -0.36 8.71 12.37
N GLU A 11 -1.43 9.32 12.86
CA GLU A 11 -1.52 10.78 12.99
C GLU A 11 -0.50 11.27 14.02
N ASN A 12 0.09 12.43 13.76
CA ASN A 12 0.99 13.11 14.68
C ASN A 12 0.37 14.46 15.07
N SER A 13 -0.57 14.44 16.02
CA SER A 13 -1.23 15.65 16.51
C SER A 13 -1.29 15.70 18.04
N SER A 14 -1.27 16.90 18.61
CA SER A 14 -1.23 17.12 20.08
C SER A 14 -2.19 18.23 20.56
N GLY A 15 -3.33 18.39 19.89
CA GLY A 15 -4.33 19.43 20.17
C GLY A 15 -3.91 20.84 19.72
N LYS A 16 -2.64 21.22 19.95
CA LYS A 16 -2.04 22.49 19.50
C LYS A 16 -1.25 22.39 18.19
N HIS A 17 -0.93 21.17 17.76
CA HIS A 17 -0.11 20.92 16.57
C HIS A 17 -0.72 19.79 15.73
N LYS A 18 -0.67 19.96 14.40
CA LYS A 18 -0.94 18.92 13.40
C LYS A 18 0.32 18.72 12.55
N GLY A 19 1.04 17.65 12.81
CA GLY A 19 2.24 17.25 12.08
C GLY A 19 1.94 16.26 10.95
N GLN A 20 3.00 15.84 10.26
CA GLN A 20 2.88 14.90 9.15
C GLN A 20 2.41 13.52 9.62
N THR A 21 1.41 12.98 8.92
CA THR A 21 0.97 11.59 9.13
C THR A 21 2.07 10.65 8.64
N SER A 22 2.45 9.68 9.49
CA SER A 22 3.53 8.74 9.23
C SER A 22 3.04 7.30 9.30
N ILE A 23 3.85 6.35 8.84
CA ILE A 23 3.57 4.94 9.06
C ILE A 23 3.93 4.58 10.49
N SER A 24 3.03 3.88 11.18
CA SER A 24 3.16 3.54 12.60
C SER A 24 4.43 2.75 12.92
N LYS A 25 4.85 1.82 12.05
CA LYS A 25 5.95 0.85 12.27
C LYS A 25 5.74 -0.09 13.46
N ARG A 26 4.71 0.11 14.29
CA ARG A 26 4.30 -0.74 15.42
C ARG A 26 3.57 -1.98 14.90
N GLY A 27 4.23 -3.13 14.99
CA GLY A 27 3.73 -4.41 14.49
C GLY A 27 4.88 -5.40 14.29
N ARG A 28 4.61 -6.50 13.60
CA ARG A 28 5.59 -7.55 13.31
C ARG A 28 6.61 -7.07 12.27
N SER A 29 7.84 -6.78 12.72
CA SER A 29 8.93 -6.29 11.86
C SER A 29 9.28 -7.27 10.72
N LYS A 30 9.34 -8.57 11.02
CA LYS A 30 9.60 -9.62 10.03
C LYS A 30 8.52 -9.67 8.94
N LEU A 31 7.24 -9.58 9.31
CA LEU A 31 6.13 -9.53 8.34
C LEU A 31 6.26 -8.32 7.41
N ARG A 32 6.60 -7.15 7.96
CA ARG A 32 6.81 -5.93 7.16
C ARG A 32 7.97 -6.09 6.17
N ALA A 33 9.08 -6.72 6.58
CA ALA A 33 10.21 -6.99 5.71
C ALA A 33 9.85 -7.98 4.58
N VAL A 34 9.16 -9.07 4.92
CA VAL A 34 8.71 -10.07 3.93
C VAL A 34 7.76 -9.43 2.90
N LEU A 35 6.79 -8.62 3.34
CA LEU A 35 5.88 -7.94 2.42
C LEU A 35 6.63 -6.99 1.47
N PHE A 36 7.60 -6.24 1.99
CA PHE A 36 8.43 -5.35 1.16
C PHE A 36 9.24 -6.15 0.13
N ASN A 37 9.89 -7.23 0.55
CA ASN A 37 10.68 -8.07 -0.35
C ASN A 37 9.81 -8.81 -1.37
N ALA A 38 8.60 -9.22 -1.01
CA ALA A 38 7.65 -9.87 -1.92
C ALA A 38 7.06 -8.88 -2.94
N ALA A 39 6.84 -7.63 -2.54
CA ALA A 39 6.29 -6.60 -3.43
C ALA A 39 7.24 -6.25 -4.59
N ILE A 40 8.56 -6.34 -4.41
CA ILE A 40 9.54 -6.00 -5.45
C ILE A 40 9.41 -6.88 -6.71
N PRO A 41 9.54 -8.23 -6.64
CA PRO A 41 9.38 -9.09 -7.81
C PRO A 41 7.93 -9.09 -8.31
N LEU A 42 6.95 -8.90 -7.43
CA LEU A 42 5.54 -8.76 -7.82
C LEU A 42 5.34 -7.57 -8.76
N ILE A 43 5.85 -6.39 -8.40
CA ILE A 43 5.80 -5.19 -9.25
C ILE A 43 6.52 -5.42 -10.58
N ALA A 44 7.62 -6.17 -10.58
CA ALA A 44 8.40 -6.43 -11.79
C ALA A 44 7.70 -7.39 -12.77
N LYS A 45 6.92 -8.35 -12.27
CA LYS A 45 6.36 -9.45 -13.07
C LYS A 45 4.86 -9.34 -13.33
N ASN A 46 4.12 -8.59 -12.52
CA ASN A 46 2.68 -8.45 -12.66
C ASN A 46 2.31 -7.04 -13.20
N PRO A 47 1.63 -6.94 -14.36
CA PRO A 47 1.36 -5.66 -15.01
C PRO A 47 0.41 -4.76 -14.20
N GLU A 48 -0.53 -5.34 -13.44
CA GLU A 48 -1.45 -4.56 -12.62
C GLU A 48 -0.73 -3.90 -11.43
N PHE A 49 0.19 -4.61 -10.77
CA PHE A 49 1.04 -4.03 -9.73
C PHE A 49 2.09 -3.07 -10.29
N LYS A 50 2.60 -3.30 -11.50
CA LYS A 50 3.50 -2.38 -12.21
C LYS A 50 2.82 -1.05 -12.49
N SER A 51 1.64 -1.07 -13.12
CA SER A 51 0.86 0.14 -13.42
C SER A 51 0.49 0.91 -12.15
N LEU A 52 0.18 0.19 -11.06
CA LEU A 52 -0.08 0.83 -9.77
C LEU A 52 1.18 1.49 -9.18
N HIS A 53 2.34 0.85 -9.32
CA HIS A 53 3.62 1.43 -8.90
C HIS A 53 3.92 2.71 -9.66
N GLU A 54 3.78 2.66 -10.98
CA GLU A 54 3.95 3.81 -11.88
C GLU A 54 3.02 4.94 -11.47
N TYR A 55 1.71 4.69 -11.38
CA TYR A 55 0.71 5.67 -10.93
C TYR A 55 1.10 6.36 -9.62
N TYR A 56 1.52 5.61 -8.60
CA TYR A 56 1.92 6.21 -7.33
C TYR A 56 3.18 7.08 -7.43
N THR A 57 4.11 6.74 -8.32
CA THR A 57 5.34 7.49 -8.51
C THR A 57 5.21 8.69 -9.44
N THR A 58 4.21 8.70 -10.33
CA THR A 58 4.05 9.74 -11.37
C THR A 58 2.79 10.59 -11.22
N ARG A 59 1.90 10.31 -10.26
CA ARG A 59 0.71 11.13 -10.00
C ARG A 59 1.07 12.60 -9.73
N ALA A 60 0.27 13.51 -10.27
CA ALA A 60 0.47 14.95 -10.13
C ALA A 60 0.48 15.41 -8.66
N ASN A 61 -0.47 14.93 -7.87
CA ASN A 61 -0.58 15.30 -6.46
C ASN A 61 0.18 14.32 -5.57
N ASN A 62 1.20 14.84 -4.88
CA ASN A 62 2.03 14.10 -3.91
C ASN A 62 2.63 12.79 -4.49
N PRO A 63 3.48 12.87 -5.54
CA PRO A 63 4.15 11.70 -6.09
C PRO A 63 4.98 11.00 -5.01
N LEU A 64 4.86 9.67 -4.93
CA LEU A 64 5.59 8.89 -3.96
C LEU A 64 6.99 8.57 -4.47
N LYS A 65 7.98 8.62 -3.57
CA LYS A 65 9.31 8.04 -3.86
C LYS A 65 9.16 6.54 -4.11
N LYS A 66 10.05 5.94 -4.92
CA LYS A 66 10.03 4.50 -5.27
C LYS A 66 9.78 3.59 -4.04
N LYS A 67 10.55 3.77 -2.97
CA LYS A 67 10.39 3.00 -1.72
C LYS A 67 9.03 3.22 -1.04
N GLN A 68 8.48 4.43 -1.07
CA GLN A 68 7.15 4.73 -0.52
C GLN A 68 6.05 4.03 -1.33
N SER A 69 6.17 4.02 -2.66
CA SER A 69 5.24 3.30 -3.53
C SER A 69 5.27 1.78 -3.25
N VAL A 70 6.46 1.18 -3.09
CA VAL A 70 6.58 -0.24 -2.68
C VAL A 70 5.88 -0.48 -1.33
N ILE A 71 6.02 0.42 -0.36
CA ILE A 71 5.34 0.28 0.94
C ILE A 71 3.81 0.38 0.80
N ALA A 72 3.30 1.29 -0.04
CA ALA A 72 1.87 1.38 -0.33
C ALA A 72 1.33 0.09 -0.96
N ILE A 73 2.09 -0.49 -1.89
CA ILE A 73 1.78 -1.77 -2.53
C ILE A 73 1.82 -2.91 -1.52
N SER A 74 2.81 -2.98 -0.63
CA SER A 74 2.85 -3.95 0.48
C SER A 74 1.61 -3.89 1.37
N CYS A 75 1.08 -2.68 1.60
CA CYS A 75 -0.16 -2.47 2.36
C CYS A 75 -1.39 -3.01 1.61
N LYS A 76 -1.44 -2.86 0.28
CA LYS A 76 -2.49 -3.47 -0.55
C LYS A 76 -2.33 -5.00 -0.61
N LEU A 77 -1.11 -5.51 -0.74
CA LEU A 77 -0.79 -6.93 -0.88
C LEU A 77 -1.30 -7.75 0.32
N ILE A 78 -1.04 -7.30 1.55
CA ILE A 78 -1.56 -8.00 2.74
C ILE A 78 -3.09 -8.03 2.80
N ARG A 79 -3.78 -7.02 2.24
CA ARG A 79 -5.25 -6.99 2.18
C ARG A 79 -5.77 -7.97 1.13
N VAL A 80 -5.11 -8.06 -0.02
CA VAL A 80 -5.41 -9.04 -1.07
C VAL A 80 -5.22 -10.46 -0.55
N PHE A 81 -4.08 -10.78 0.05
CA PHE A 81 -3.84 -12.11 0.65
C PHE A 81 -4.87 -12.46 1.72
N TYR A 82 -5.22 -11.50 2.58
CA TYR A 82 -6.24 -11.72 3.58
C TYR A 82 -7.60 -12.04 2.94
N ALA A 83 -8.02 -11.32 1.90
CA ALA A 83 -9.29 -11.57 1.22
C ALA A 83 -9.34 -12.96 0.55
N ILE A 84 -8.25 -13.37 -0.11
CA ILE A 84 -8.13 -14.69 -0.74
C ILE A 84 -8.25 -15.79 0.32
N LEU A 85 -7.46 -15.69 1.40
CA LEU A 85 -7.39 -16.73 2.44
C LEU A 85 -8.65 -16.78 3.31
N ALA A 86 -9.23 -15.63 3.65
CA ALA A 86 -10.38 -15.57 4.55
C ALA A 86 -11.69 -15.95 3.86
N ASN A 87 -11.83 -15.66 2.56
CA ASN A 87 -13.06 -15.90 1.81
C ASN A 87 -12.97 -17.07 0.82
N GLY A 88 -11.78 -17.68 0.65
CA GLY A 88 -11.58 -18.78 -0.30
C GLY A 88 -11.73 -18.37 -1.77
N VAL A 89 -11.55 -17.08 -2.09
CA VAL A 89 -11.73 -16.55 -3.44
C VAL A 89 -10.40 -16.50 -4.20
N THR A 90 -10.47 -16.62 -5.52
CA THR A 90 -9.29 -16.42 -6.38
C THR A 90 -8.91 -14.94 -6.48
N TYR A 91 -7.65 -14.68 -6.85
CA TYR A 91 -7.20 -13.33 -7.13
C TYR A 91 -7.90 -12.77 -8.37
N ASP A 92 -8.51 -11.59 -8.21
CA ASP A 92 -9.12 -10.82 -9.29
C ASP A 92 -8.42 -9.46 -9.39
N ALA A 93 -7.68 -9.27 -10.50
CA ALA A 93 -6.90 -8.07 -10.73
C ALA A 93 -7.76 -6.85 -11.04
N GLN A 94 -8.89 -7.03 -11.74
CA GLN A 94 -9.81 -5.94 -12.07
C GLN A 94 -10.48 -5.42 -10.81
N LYS A 95 -10.96 -6.33 -9.95
CA LYS A 95 -11.49 -5.98 -8.62
C LYS A 95 -10.45 -5.28 -7.76
N MET A 96 -9.21 -5.79 -7.76
CA MET A 96 -8.11 -5.17 -7.00
C MET A 96 -7.90 -3.71 -7.38
N LEU A 97 -7.94 -3.40 -8.69
CA LEU A 97 -7.76 -2.06 -9.24
C LEU A 97 -8.98 -1.15 -9.00
N SER A 98 -10.20 -1.66 -9.15
CA SER A 98 -11.43 -0.87 -8.97
C SER A 98 -11.66 -0.47 -7.50
N ASP A 99 -11.26 -1.31 -6.54
CA ASP A 99 -11.31 -1.00 -5.11
C ASP A 99 -10.38 0.15 -4.66
N ILE A 100 -9.51 0.64 -5.55
CA ILE A 100 -8.57 1.73 -5.24
C ILE A 100 -9.25 3.05 -5.54
N HIS A 101 -9.75 3.72 -4.50
CA HIS A 101 -10.21 5.10 -4.61
C HIS A 101 -9.04 6.04 -4.95
N ARG A 102 -9.05 6.57 -6.17
CA ARG A 102 -8.12 7.59 -6.64
C ARG A 102 -8.80 8.95 -6.45
N GLN A 103 -8.09 9.92 -5.87
CA GLN A 103 -8.59 11.29 -5.92
C GLN A 103 -8.59 11.75 -7.38
N PRO A 104 -9.62 12.51 -7.83
CA PRO A 104 -9.65 13.03 -9.18
C PRO A 104 -8.38 13.84 -9.44
N GLN A 105 -7.78 13.64 -10.61
CA GLN A 105 -6.66 14.46 -11.08
C GLN A 105 -7.16 15.91 -11.11
N ALA A 106 -6.51 16.80 -10.38
CA ALA A 106 -6.75 18.23 -10.54
C ALA A 106 -6.42 18.57 -12.00
N ALA A 107 -7.39 19.14 -12.70
CA ALA A 107 -7.26 19.60 -14.09
C ALA A 107 -6.23 20.73 -14.20
#